data_AF-A0A4R8GNV8-F1
#
_entry.id   AF-A0A4R8GNV8-F1
#
_cell.length_a   1.000
_cell.length_b   1.000
_cell.length_c   1.000
_cell.angle_alpha   90.00
_cell.angle_beta   90.00
_cell.angle_gamma   90.00
#
_symmetry.space_group_name_H-M   'P 1'
#
loop_
_entity.id
_entity.type
_entity.pdbx_description
1 polymer ?
#
loop_
_entity_poly.entity_id
_entity_poly.type
_entity_poly.pdbx_seq_one_letter_code
_entity_poly.pdbx_strand_id
1 'polypeptide(L)' 'MEENQITVDDTVIEALENGNVLVNGERIEDINDIEDVLNILIKAVISII' A
#
# COMPACT_ATOMS: atom_id res chain seq x y z
N MET A 1 4.43 -4.19 17.87
CA MET A 1 4.67 -4.42 16.44
C MET A 1 4.51 -3.06 15.79
N GLU A 2 5.50 -2.58 15.03
CA GLU A 2 5.34 -1.31 14.33
C GLU A 2 4.22 -1.44 13.29
N GLU A 3 3.22 -0.58 13.37
CA GLU A 3 2.06 -0.56 12.48
C GLU A 3 2.45 0.13 11.15
N ASN A 4 3.17 -0.58 10.28
CA ASN A 4 3.48 -0.11 8.92
C ASN A 4 2.42 -0.55 7.90
N GLN A 5 1.16 -0.55 8.31
CA GLN A 5 0.03 -1.08 7.55
C GLN A 5 -1.07 -0.03 7.38
N ILE A 6 -1.61 0.07 6.18
CA ILE A 6 -2.78 0.88 5.84
C ILE A 6 -3.84 -0.04 5.23
N THR A 7 -5.11 0.16 5.59
CA THR A 7 -6.25 -0.52 4.97
C THR A 7 -7.12 0.50 4.23
N VAL A 8 -7.39 0.27 2.95
CA VAL A 8 -8.23 1.11 2.08
C VAL A 8 -9.15 0.20 1.26
N ASP A 9 -10.48 0.38 1.34
CA ASP A 9 -11.46 -0.40 0.57
C ASP A 9 -11.14 -1.91 0.50
N ASP A 10 -11.00 -2.54 1.67
CA ASP A 10 -10.62 -3.96 1.84
C ASP A 10 -9.23 -4.36 1.32
N THR A 11 -8.45 -3.41 0.81
CA THR A 11 -7.06 -3.60 0.40
C THR A 11 -6.13 -3.27 1.56
N VAL A 12 -5.28 -4.22 1.90
CA VAL A 12 -4.25 -4.06 2.93
C VAL A 12 -2.91 -3.80 2.27
N ILE A 13 -2.26 -2.70 2.64
CA ILE A 13 -0.95 -2.30 2.15
C ILE A 13 0.02 -2.31 3.33
N GLU A 14 1.10 -3.07 3.22
CA GLU A 14 2.13 -3.21 4.27
C GLU A 14 3.50 -2.83 3.72
N ALA A 15 4.19 -1.92 4.41
CA ALA A 15 5.57 -1.56 4.11
C ALA A 15 6.53 -2.36 5.02
N LEU A 16 7.40 -3.16 4.41
CA LEU A 16 8.39 -3.96 5.10
C LEU A 16 9.67 -3.16 5.39
N GLU A 17 10.39 -3.49 6.45
CA GLU A 17 11.64 -2.83 6.86
C GLU A 17 12.74 -2.83 5.78
N ASN A 18 12.67 -3.78 4.84
CA ASN A 18 13.60 -3.90 3.72
C ASN A 18 13.21 -3.06 2.49
N GLY A 19 12.19 -2.19 2.62
CA GLY A 19 11.70 -1.32 1.55
C GLY A 19 10.76 -2.00 0.54
N ASN A 20 10.41 -3.27 0.74
CA ASN A 20 9.39 -3.93 -0.06
C ASN A 20 7.99 -3.55 0.41
N VAL A 21 7.02 -3.70 -0.49
CA VAL A 21 5.60 -3.48 -0.21
C VAL A 21 4.84 -4.78 -0.47
N LEU A 22 3.95 -5.12 0.45
CA LEU A 22 2.96 -6.19 0.28
C LEU A 22 1.58 -5.56 0.08
N VAL A 23 0.81 -6.12 -0.85
CA VAL A 23 -0.60 -5.78 -1.03
C VAL A 23 -1.41 -7.04 -0.92
N ASN A 24 -2.35 -7.06 0.03
CA ASN A 24 -3.12 -8.24 0.41
C ASN A 24 -2.23 -9.46 0.73
N GLY A 25 -1.03 -9.21 1.26
CA GLY A 25 -0.04 -10.25 1.59
C GLY A 25 0.80 -10.74 0.40
N GLU A 26 0.54 -10.26 -0.81
CA GLU A 26 1.34 -10.57 -2.00
C GLU A 26 2.42 -9.51 -2.21
N ARG A 27 3.65 -9.97 -2.51
CA ARG A 27 4.75 -9.07 -2.81
C ARG A 27 4.56 -8.50 -4.21
N ILE A 28 4.60 -7.18 -4.30
CA ILE A 28 4.58 -6.52 -5.60
C ILE A 28 6.01 -6.41 -6.13
N GLU A 29 6.21 -6.94 -7.34
CA GLU A 29 7.52 -6.91 -8.03
C GLU A 29 7.47 -6.09 -9.33
N ASP A 30 6.28 -5.83 -9.88
CA ASP A 30 6.08 -5.00 -11.07
C ASP A 30 5.94 -3.52 -10.69
N ILE A 31 6.61 -2.65 -11.46
CA ILE A 31 6.56 -1.20 -11.26
C ILE A 31 5.17 -0.62 -11.54
N ASN A 32 4.40 -1.22 -12.45
CA ASN A 32 3.05 -0.74 -12.77
C ASN A 32 2.08 -0.97 -11.60
N ASP A 33 2.21 -2.11 -10.93
CA ASP A 33 1.41 -2.44 -9.76
C ASP A 33 1.74 -1.50 -8.58
N ILE A 34 3.01 -1.07 -8.45
CA ILE A 34 3.42 -0.06 -7.45
C ILE A 34 2.76 1.30 -7.72
N GLU A 35 2.69 1.72 -8.99
CA GLU A 35 2.03 2.99 -9.37
C GLU A 35 0.54 2.97 -9.02
N ASP A 36 -0.14 1.85 -9.24
CA ASP A 36 -1.56 1.68 -8.89
C ASP A 36 -1.80 1.78 -7.37
N VAL A 37 -0.92 1.17 -6.57
CA VAL A 37 -0.99 1.24 -5.10
C VAL A 37 -0.76 2.66 -4.59
N LEU A 38 0.24 3.36 -5.15
CA LEU A 38 0.48 4.77 -4.82
C LEU A 38 -0.73 5.63 -5.18
N ASN A 39 -1.37 5.38 -6.32
CA ASN A 39 -2.60 6.09 -6.72
C ASN A 39 -3.76 5.84 -5.75
N ILE A 40 -3.94 4.62 -5.25
CA ILE A 40 -4.94 4.31 -4.21
C ILE A 40 -4.63 5.07 -2.92
N LEU A 41 -3.38 5.05 -2.47
CA LEU A 41 -2.96 5.77 -1.26
C LEU A 41 -3.18 7.28 -1.37
N ILE A 42 -2.82 7.88 -2.50
CA ILE A 42 -3.03 9.31 -2.76
C ILE A 42 -4.53 9.66 -2.73
N LYS A 43 -5.37 8.86 -3.38
CA LYS A 43 -6.83 9.07 -3.36
C LYS A 43 -7.39 8.95 -1.95
N ALA A 44 -6.96 7.94 -1.18
CA ALA A 44 -7.37 7.76 0.20
C ALA A 44 -7.02 8.97 1.08
N VAL A 45 -5.80 9.52 0.93
CA VAL A 45 -5.37 10.73 1.67
C VAL A 45 -6.20 11.95 1.29
N ILE A 46 -6.46 12.18 0.00
CA ILE A 46 -7.28 13.31 -0.46
C ILE A 46 -8.72 13.22 0.06
N SER A 47 -9.31 12.02 0.11
CA SER A 47 -10.68 11.83 0.61
C SER A 47 -10.84 12.08 2.12
N ILE A 48 -9.75 12.11 2.89
CA ILE A 48 -9.77 12.41 4.33
C ILE A 48 -9.77 13.93 4.60
N ILE A 49 -9.19 14.73 3.69
CA ILE A 49 -9.05 16.20 3.80
C ILE A 49 -10.29 16.89 3.23
#